data_AF-A0A9X7CHQ3-F1
#
_entry.id   AF-A0A9X7CHQ3-F1
#
_cell.length_a   1.000
_cell.length_b   1.000
_cell.length_c   1.000
_cell.angle_alpha   90.00
_cell.angle_beta   90.00
_cell.angle_gamma   90.00
#
_symmetry.space_group_name_H-M   'P 1'
#
loop_
_entity.id
_entity.type
_entity.pdbx_description
1 polymer ?
#
loop_
_entity_poly.entity_id
_entity_poly.type
_entity_poly.pdbx_seq_one_letter_code
_entity_poly.pdbx_strand_id
1 'polypeptide(L)'
;MALVGTKWKRGRTEYAGFHTMTIGAFMDPLKFLTDIASLFDLEIQYRVEVVSSQIVGRYVDMVKKRGRETGKEVELGKDLRGIRRIENSQSICTALVGFVKGEGDELITIEGINNGIPYIVDHDAFQRWHEQGQHKFGFYSPETEDQDMTPHRLLTLMEIEMKKRANASVSYEVEAEAIGREFGLSHELVDEGDTIRIKDTGFTPKLYLEARVIAGDESFTDPTKDKYIFGDYREITDPNAELSRMYNKMLNFYKDTVKKDDIIDAINNNQEGTPIDVDKVWLKNDKVAIGKDGVNAKMLDFLYEDERGLKTTVIAKRNLIIDHDFSSVSKPVMDGNSNYSHFESGRLWRPQGNVVLENNTLNFNYERMVNATRVDRYNYPETTVKNGIYPNNIYTLSAHFRCATINGTRVTAKPQLHVCFVTYRDNVHYDIWHEEKVSFDAPSTFYGDIQRRAFTFTVPKSYNIHEHAIVVKVESADGEIAKGTAVCVSGIQLVTGRYPSMYEWQAQSAEVYAGTMPIDGLEFGNSHGLIQVAKDRTTFDIGGTLETRFHNNIRAAKGVSIGGNPFQSWGHIHFRDGNLGVGFYVHNANGWHFNALG
;
A
#
# COMPACT_ATOMS: atom_id res chain seq x y z
N MET A 1 -0.37 47.31 3.26
CA MET A 1 0.65 48.38 3.35
C MET A 1 1.70 48.26 2.25
N ALA A 2 2.28 47.08 1.99
CA ALA A 2 3.34 46.91 0.98
C ALA A 2 3.03 47.42 -0.45
N LEU A 3 1.78 47.36 -0.91
CA LEU A 3 1.40 47.76 -2.27
C LEU A 3 0.96 49.24 -2.40
N VAL A 4 0.87 49.97 -1.28
CA VAL A 4 0.36 51.35 -1.26
C VAL A 4 1.27 52.25 -2.09
N GLY A 5 0.69 53.05 -2.99
CA GLY A 5 1.44 53.94 -3.88
C GLY A 5 2.06 53.27 -5.12
N THR A 6 1.96 51.94 -5.25
CA THR A 6 2.42 51.20 -6.44
C THR A 6 1.31 51.06 -7.49
N LYS A 7 1.67 50.64 -8.71
CA LYS A 7 0.69 50.27 -9.76
C LYS A 7 0.06 48.88 -9.53
N TRP A 8 0.47 48.16 -8.48
CA TRP A 8 0.04 46.81 -8.16
C TRP A 8 -1.06 46.82 -7.10
N LYS A 9 -2.04 45.93 -7.26
CA LYS A 9 -3.16 45.73 -6.34
C LYS A 9 -3.05 44.38 -5.65
N ARG A 10 -3.66 44.25 -4.48
CA ARG A 10 -3.81 42.93 -3.82
C ARG A 10 -4.71 42.06 -4.70
N GLY A 11 -4.25 40.85 -5.00
CA GLY A 11 -5.03 39.84 -5.69
C GLY A 11 -5.54 38.75 -4.74
N ARG A 12 -5.53 37.49 -5.18
CA ARG A 12 -5.91 36.31 -4.40
C ARG A 12 -4.92 36.13 -3.25
N THR A 13 -5.41 35.98 -2.03
CA THR A 13 -4.57 35.66 -0.86
C THR A 13 -5.17 34.48 -0.13
N GLU A 14 -4.44 33.38 -0.06
CA GLU A 14 -4.88 32.19 0.67
C GLU A 14 -4.65 32.34 2.17
N TYR A 15 -5.51 31.73 2.96
CA TYR A 15 -5.41 31.80 4.42
C TYR A 15 -4.25 30.93 4.93
N ALA A 16 -3.35 31.55 5.70
CA ALA A 16 -2.15 30.93 6.29
C ALA A 16 -1.96 31.31 7.79
N GLY A 17 -3.06 31.57 8.51
CA GLY A 17 -3.00 31.88 9.94
C GLY A 17 -2.74 33.35 10.25
N PHE A 18 -2.19 33.63 11.44
CA PHE A 18 -1.91 34.97 11.94
C PHE A 18 -0.48 35.02 12.49
N HIS A 19 0.29 36.00 12.01
CA HIS A 19 1.64 36.27 12.49
C HIS A 19 1.79 37.76 12.81
N THR A 20 2.65 38.06 13.79
CA THR A 20 3.05 39.43 14.13
C THR A 20 4.42 39.70 13.51
N MET A 21 4.60 40.87 12.90
CA MET A 21 5.89 41.32 12.39
C MET A 21 6.13 42.77 12.81
N THR A 22 7.31 43.02 13.38
CA THR A 22 7.74 44.36 13.80
C THR A 22 8.60 44.98 12.71
N ILE A 23 8.25 46.18 12.26
CA ILE A 23 9.02 46.92 11.25
C ILE A 23 9.80 48.02 11.96
N GLY A 24 11.07 47.73 12.30
CA GLY A 24 11.94 48.65 13.06
C GLY A 24 12.74 49.65 12.22
N ALA A 25 12.77 49.48 10.88
CA ALA A 25 13.52 50.34 9.96
C ALA A 25 12.78 50.50 8.63
N PHE A 26 13.18 51.51 7.84
CA PHE A 26 12.68 51.67 6.48
C PHE A 26 12.99 50.43 5.64
N MET A 27 11.97 49.92 4.94
CA MET A 27 12.05 48.69 4.16
C MET A 27 11.47 48.94 2.76
N ASP A 28 12.11 48.38 1.73
CA ASP A 28 11.59 48.49 0.37
C ASP A 28 10.34 47.61 0.19
N PRO A 29 9.38 48.03 -0.65
CA PRO A 29 8.13 47.28 -0.85
C PRO A 29 8.29 45.83 -1.29
N LEU A 30 9.35 45.50 -2.05
CA LEU A 30 9.59 44.15 -2.55
C LEU A 30 10.10 43.24 -1.43
N LYS A 31 11.07 43.72 -0.65
CA LYS A 31 11.53 43.04 0.56
C LYS A 31 10.39 42.87 1.55
N PHE A 32 9.56 43.89 1.75
CA PHE A 32 8.39 43.75 2.62
C PHE A 32 7.40 42.68 2.13
N LEU A 33 7.14 42.58 0.82
CA LEU A 33 6.34 41.48 0.27
C LEU A 33 7.01 40.11 0.48
N THR A 34 8.32 40.03 0.31
CA THR A 34 9.11 38.81 0.49
C THR A 34 9.10 38.36 1.95
N ASP A 35 9.32 39.27 2.89
CA ASP A 35 9.30 39.02 4.33
C ASP A 35 7.90 38.56 4.78
N ILE A 36 6.82 39.17 4.26
CA ILE A 36 5.45 38.69 4.49
C ILE A 36 5.27 37.27 3.93
N ALA A 37 5.71 37.01 2.71
CA ALA A 37 5.56 35.70 2.08
C ALA A 37 6.29 34.62 2.88
N SER A 38 7.54 34.87 3.29
CA SER A 38 8.32 33.99 4.15
C SER A 38 7.71 33.77 5.53
N LEU A 39 7.16 34.82 6.15
CA LEU A 39 6.54 34.72 7.48
C LEU A 39 5.30 33.80 7.49
N PHE A 40 4.54 33.80 6.40
CA PHE A 40 3.31 33.02 6.27
C PHE A 40 3.50 31.71 5.50
N ASP A 41 4.73 31.37 5.09
CA ASP A 41 5.04 30.22 4.23
C ASP A 41 4.16 30.20 2.96
N LEU A 42 4.07 31.36 2.29
CA LEU A 42 3.30 31.59 1.07
C LEU A 42 4.23 31.97 -0.08
N GLU A 43 3.75 31.77 -1.30
CA GLU A 43 4.46 32.15 -2.52
C GLU A 43 3.78 33.33 -3.22
N ILE A 44 4.61 34.22 -3.76
CA ILE A 44 4.16 35.43 -4.45
C ILE A 44 3.98 35.13 -5.94
N GLN A 45 2.77 35.37 -6.47
CA GLN A 45 2.48 35.31 -7.90
C GLN A 45 2.10 36.69 -8.43
N TYR A 46 2.86 37.18 -9.40
CA TYR A 46 2.57 38.42 -10.11
C TYR A 46 1.71 38.14 -11.32
N ARG A 47 0.56 38.82 -11.41
CA ARG A 47 -0.40 38.63 -12.49
C ARG A 47 -0.76 39.96 -13.14
N VAL A 48 -0.67 40.02 -14.46
CA VAL A 48 -1.04 41.20 -15.26
C VAL A 48 -2.22 40.83 -16.14
N GLU A 49 -3.30 41.60 -16.05
CA GLU A 49 -4.45 41.44 -16.92
C GLU A 49 -4.35 42.42 -18.09
N VAL A 50 -4.40 41.88 -19.31
CA VAL A 50 -4.34 42.64 -20.55
C VAL A 50 -5.63 42.41 -21.32
N VAL A 51 -6.28 43.50 -21.73
CA VAL A 51 -7.45 43.46 -22.61
C VAL A 51 -7.09 44.23 -23.87
N SER A 52 -7.15 43.54 -25.02
CA SER A 52 -6.61 44.02 -26.30
C SER A 52 -5.12 44.39 -26.19
N SER A 53 -4.77 45.68 -26.27
CA SER A 53 -3.40 46.19 -26.18
C SER A 53 -3.14 47.00 -24.90
N GLN A 54 -4.06 47.00 -23.94
CA GLN A 54 -3.94 47.79 -22.70
C GLN A 54 -3.87 46.90 -21.46
N ILE A 55 -2.93 47.23 -20.57
CA ILE A 55 -2.85 46.63 -19.24
C ILE A 55 -3.98 47.22 -18.38
N VAL A 56 -4.96 46.40 -18.02
CA VAL A 56 -6.13 46.80 -17.23
C VAL A 56 -5.94 46.58 -15.73
N GLY A 57 -5.02 45.69 -15.34
CA GLY A 57 -4.75 45.38 -13.94
C GLY A 57 -3.39 44.73 -13.70
N ARG A 58 -2.84 44.97 -12.52
CA ARG A 58 -1.62 44.32 -12.00
C ARG A 58 -1.90 43.87 -10.59
N TYR A 59 -1.74 42.59 -10.33
CA TYR A 59 -2.12 41.93 -9.08
C TYR A 59 -0.94 41.19 -8.49
N VAL A 60 -0.83 41.25 -7.16
CA VAL A 60 0.06 40.40 -6.36
C VAL A 60 -0.82 39.41 -5.62
N ASP A 61 -0.74 38.16 -6.05
CA ASP A 61 -1.41 37.02 -5.44
C ASP A 61 -0.44 36.37 -4.40
N MET A 62 -0.97 35.92 -3.26
CA MET A 62 -0.26 35.16 -2.22
C MET A 62 -0.93 33.78 -2.13
N VAL A 63 -0.25 32.74 -2.57
CA VAL A 63 -0.79 31.38 -2.70
C VAL A 63 0.10 30.39 -1.96
N LYS A 64 -0.44 29.27 -1.46
CA LYS A 64 0.36 28.27 -0.73
C LYS A 64 1.40 27.59 -1.63
N LYS A 65 1.10 27.46 -2.92
CA LYS A 65 2.00 26.87 -3.91
C LYS A 65 1.66 27.39 -5.30
N ARG A 66 2.63 27.94 -6.04
CA ARG A 66 2.53 28.29 -7.46
C ARG A 66 2.70 27.07 -8.35
N GLY A 67 2.18 27.16 -9.57
CA GLY A 67 2.32 26.12 -10.59
C GLY A 67 1.30 24.99 -10.47
N ARG A 68 1.32 24.12 -11.45
CA ARG A 68 0.38 23.01 -11.66
C ARG A 68 1.12 21.68 -11.54
N GLU A 69 0.40 20.63 -11.16
CA GLU A 69 0.88 19.26 -11.37
C GLU A 69 0.54 18.88 -12.81
N THR A 70 1.52 18.99 -13.71
CA THR A 70 1.29 18.86 -15.16
C THR A 70 1.19 17.40 -15.62
N GLY A 71 1.64 16.46 -14.78
CA GLY A 71 1.79 15.06 -15.16
C GLY A 71 2.94 14.81 -16.14
N LYS A 72 3.76 15.83 -16.45
CA LYS A 72 4.96 15.67 -17.28
C LYS A 72 5.98 14.79 -16.57
N GLU A 73 6.51 13.84 -17.32
CA GLU A 73 7.58 12.94 -16.88
C GLU A 73 8.83 13.16 -17.73
N VAL A 74 9.94 13.50 -17.08
CA VAL A 74 11.27 13.60 -17.69
C VAL A 74 11.95 12.24 -17.55
N GLU A 75 12.29 11.59 -18.65
CA GLU A 75 12.72 10.19 -18.65
C GLU A 75 14.03 9.95 -19.40
N LEU A 76 14.86 9.05 -18.86
CA LEU A 76 16.08 8.57 -19.53
C LEU A 76 15.73 7.94 -20.89
N GLY A 77 16.33 8.46 -21.96
CA GLY A 77 16.06 8.03 -23.34
C GLY A 77 14.94 8.81 -24.04
N LYS A 78 14.25 9.73 -23.34
CA LYS A 78 13.30 10.68 -23.92
C LYS A 78 13.88 12.10 -23.93
N ASP A 79 13.84 12.76 -22.78
CA ASP A 79 14.19 14.17 -22.58
C ASP A 79 15.20 14.38 -21.44
N LEU A 80 15.56 13.34 -20.70
CA LEU A 80 16.61 13.42 -19.69
C LEU A 80 18.01 13.26 -20.30
N ARG A 81 18.85 14.30 -20.19
CA ARG A 81 20.27 14.25 -20.60
C ARG A 81 21.18 13.69 -19.51
N GLY A 82 20.93 14.04 -18.25
CA GLY A 82 21.74 13.54 -17.15
C GLY A 82 21.20 13.94 -15.77
N ILE A 83 21.53 13.12 -14.78
CA ILE A 83 21.26 13.40 -13.36
C ILE A 83 22.55 13.24 -12.57
N ARG A 84 22.86 14.23 -11.74
CA ARG A 84 23.92 14.16 -10.73
C ARG A 84 23.30 14.23 -9.34
N ARG A 85 23.46 13.16 -8.57
CA ARG A 85 23.07 13.09 -7.16
C ARG A 85 24.27 13.46 -6.28
N ILE A 86 24.13 14.49 -5.46
CA ILE A 86 25.18 15.01 -4.58
C ILE A 86 24.76 14.73 -3.14
N GLU A 87 25.47 13.82 -2.47
CA GLU A 87 25.29 13.53 -1.04
C GLU A 87 26.31 14.31 -0.22
N ASN A 88 25.85 15.11 0.74
CA ASN A 88 26.70 15.79 1.71
C ASN A 88 26.46 15.24 3.12
N SER A 89 27.47 14.57 3.65
CA SER A 89 27.49 13.94 4.98
C SER A 89 28.21 14.77 6.05
N GLN A 90 28.75 15.94 5.71
CA GLN A 90 29.55 16.76 6.65
C GLN A 90 28.71 17.38 7.77
N SER A 91 27.43 17.64 7.52
CA SER A 91 26.52 18.26 8.48
C SER A 91 25.80 17.26 9.39
N ILE A 92 26.15 15.96 9.31
CA ILE A 92 25.50 14.92 10.11
C ILE A 92 25.95 14.99 11.56
N CYS A 93 24.99 15.03 12.49
CA CYS A 93 25.27 14.90 13.92
C CYS A 93 24.51 13.73 14.54
N THR A 94 25.15 13.06 15.50
CA THR A 94 24.57 11.95 16.28
C THR A 94 24.22 12.39 17.70
N ALA A 95 24.70 13.57 18.12
CA ALA A 95 24.29 14.27 19.33
C ALA A 95 24.22 15.78 19.04
N LEU A 96 23.23 16.46 19.61
CA LEU A 96 23.01 17.90 19.38
C LEU A 96 22.96 18.64 20.71
N VAL A 97 23.90 19.57 20.91
CA VAL A 97 23.97 20.47 22.06
C VAL A 97 23.17 21.72 21.72
N GLY A 98 22.18 22.06 22.56
CA GLY A 98 21.34 23.24 22.35
C GLY A 98 21.57 24.29 23.43
N PHE A 99 21.72 25.54 23.01
CA PHE A 99 21.88 26.66 23.93
C PHE A 99 21.30 27.96 23.36
N VAL A 100 20.82 28.82 24.26
CA VAL A 100 20.36 30.17 23.94
C VAL A 100 20.79 31.12 25.05
N LYS A 101 21.03 32.39 24.70
CA LYS A 101 21.28 33.44 25.69
C LYS A 101 19.95 33.98 26.21
N GLY A 102 19.72 33.86 27.52
CA GLY A 102 18.58 34.47 28.22
C GLY A 102 18.86 35.91 28.68
N GLU A 103 17.93 36.49 29.43
CA GLU A 103 18.13 37.80 30.06
C GLU A 103 19.35 37.81 30.99
N GLY A 104 20.19 38.85 30.90
CA GLY A 104 21.36 39.00 31.76
C GLY A 104 22.59 38.17 31.38
N ASP A 105 22.67 37.66 30.14
CA ASP A 105 23.78 36.83 29.63
C ASP A 105 23.85 35.42 30.25
N GLU A 106 22.75 34.98 30.89
CA GLU A 106 22.59 33.62 31.43
C GLU A 106 22.33 32.61 30.30
N LEU A 107 23.06 31.48 30.29
CA LEU A 107 22.95 30.45 29.25
C LEU A 107 21.82 29.48 29.59
N ILE A 108 20.78 29.44 28.76
CA ILE A 108 19.68 28.48 28.90
C ILE A 108 20.02 27.24 28.08
N THR A 109 20.04 26.08 28.74
CA THR A 109 20.26 24.75 28.16
C THR A 109 19.13 23.79 28.58
N ILE A 110 19.17 22.55 28.09
CA ILE A 110 18.21 21.50 28.48
C ILE A 110 18.66 20.69 29.70
N GLU A 111 19.81 20.99 30.31
CA GLU A 111 20.40 20.18 31.39
C GLU A 111 19.43 19.96 32.56
N GLY A 112 18.72 21.02 32.97
CA GLY A 112 17.78 20.97 34.09
C GLY A 112 16.57 20.06 33.86
N ILE A 113 16.24 19.74 32.60
CA ILE A 113 15.11 18.87 32.24
C ILE A 113 15.55 17.53 31.63
N ASN A 114 16.85 17.36 31.36
CA ASN A 114 17.43 16.20 30.70
C ASN A 114 18.52 15.55 31.56
N ASN A 115 18.22 15.32 32.84
CA ASN A 115 19.09 14.61 33.80
C ASN A 115 20.54 15.16 33.88
N GLY A 116 20.72 16.47 33.73
CA GLY A 116 22.04 17.12 33.77
C GLY A 116 22.83 17.04 32.47
N ILE A 117 22.21 16.64 31.35
CA ILE A 117 22.87 16.47 30.04
C ILE A 117 22.41 17.58 29.07
N PRO A 118 23.32 18.40 28.49
CA PRO A 118 22.96 19.55 27.64
C PRO A 118 22.63 19.21 26.19
N TYR A 119 22.61 17.92 25.84
CA TYR A 119 22.43 17.45 24.47
C TYR A 119 21.42 16.30 24.37
N ILE A 120 20.81 16.20 23.19
CA ILE A 120 20.00 15.04 22.80
C ILE A 120 20.83 14.10 21.93
N VAL A 121 20.49 12.82 21.94
CA VAL A 121 21.15 11.77 21.16
C VAL A 121 20.13 11.14 20.22
N ASP A 122 20.53 10.93 18.97
CA ASP A 122 19.80 10.08 18.04
C ASP A 122 20.56 8.76 17.93
N HIS A 123 20.01 7.71 18.55
CA HIS A 123 20.64 6.40 18.62
C HIS A 123 20.73 5.74 17.24
N ASP A 124 19.78 5.99 16.35
CA ASP A 124 19.78 5.45 14.99
C ASP A 124 20.83 6.14 14.13
N ALA A 125 20.97 7.47 14.26
CA ALA A 125 22.04 8.22 13.62
C ALA A 125 23.41 7.81 14.17
N PHE A 126 23.52 7.57 15.48
CA PHE A 126 24.76 7.09 16.10
C PHE A 126 25.20 5.74 15.54
N GLN A 127 24.30 4.76 15.45
CA GLN A 127 24.63 3.46 14.85
C GLN A 127 25.11 3.58 13.39
N ARG A 128 24.58 4.54 12.63
CA ARG A 128 24.89 4.71 11.21
C ARG A 128 26.14 5.54 10.94
N TRP A 129 26.42 6.52 11.79
CA TRP A 129 27.38 7.60 11.48
C TRP A 129 28.48 7.79 12.52
N HIS A 130 28.52 6.98 13.59
CA HIS A 130 29.57 7.09 14.60
C HIS A 130 30.96 6.94 13.98
N GLU A 131 31.93 7.62 14.57
CA GLU A 131 33.34 7.45 14.21
C GLU A 131 34.03 6.82 15.41
N GLN A 132 34.51 5.58 15.27
CA GLN A 132 35.17 4.82 16.35
C GLN A 132 34.36 4.77 17.67
N GLY A 133 33.02 4.68 17.58
CA GLY A 133 32.14 4.66 18.74
C GLY A 133 31.96 6.02 19.44
N GLN A 134 32.43 7.12 18.85
CA GLN A 134 32.21 8.47 19.36
C GLN A 134 31.04 9.16 18.65
N HIS A 135 30.31 9.98 19.42
CA HIS A 135 29.25 10.82 18.87
C HIS A 135 29.85 11.97 18.05
N LYS A 136 29.22 12.27 16.92
CA LYS A 136 29.42 13.52 16.18
C LYS A 136 28.53 14.59 16.78
N PHE A 137 29.13 15.50 17.54
CA PHE A 137 28.42 16.59 18.20
C PHE A 137 28.15 17.76 17.24
N GLY A 138 26.89 18.15 17.17
CA GLY A 138 26.46 19.41 16.58
C GLY A 138 26.12 20.42 17.66
N PHE A 139 26.21 21.70 17.31
CA PHE A 139 25.73 22.80 18.13
C PHE A 139 24.52 23.46 17.45
N TYR A 140 23.53 23.84 18.26
CA TYR A 140 22.34 24.52 17.81
C TYR A 140 21.99 25.68 18.74
N SER A 141 21.82 26.85 18.14
CA SER A 141 21.27 28.03 18.80
C SER A 141 20.12 28.55 17.93
N PRO A 142 18.87 28.57 18.42
CA PRO A 142 17.76 29.12 17.66
C PRO A 142 17.93 30.62 17.43
N GLU A 143 17.77 31.08 16.19
CA GLU A 143 17.63 32.51 15.90
C GLU A 143 16.20 32.95 16.26
N THR A 144 16.03 33.50 17.47
CA THR A 144 14.74 33.97 17.99
C THR A 144 14.88 35.36 18.62
N GLU A 145 13.87 36.22 18.43
CA GLU A 145 13.73 37.49 19.15
C GLU A 145 13.00 37.33 20.50
N ASP A 146 12.48 36.12 20.76
CA ASP A 146 11.73 35.78 21.97
C ASP A 146 12.66 35.70 23.20
N GLN A 147 12.52 36.65 24.12
CA GLN A 147 13.28 36.73 25.37
C GLN A 147 12.78 35.70 26.41
N ASP A 148 11.62 35.07 26.19
CA ASP A 148 10.98 34.10 27.09
C ASP A 148 11.26 32.63 26.69
N MET A 149 12.45 32.33 26.16
CA MET A 149 12.83 30.96 25.77
C MET A 149 12.92 30.03 26.99
N THR A 150 12.19 28.90 26.97
CA THR A 150 12.22 27.90 28.05
C THR A 150 13.00 26.64 27.67
N PRO A 151 13.58 25.89 28.63
CA PRO A 151 14.26 24.61 28.35
C PRO A 151 13.39 23.61 27.57
N HIS A 152 12.08 23.53 27.87
CA HIS A 152 11.17 22.63 27.15
C HIS A 152 10.98 23.05 25.69
N ARG A 153 10.87 24.35 25.42
CA ARG A 153 10.76 24.87 24.06
C ARG A 153 12.05 24.67 23.28
N LEU A 154 13.20 24.89 23.92
CA LEU A 154 14.52 24.61 23.36
C LEU A 154 14.66 23.12 22.99
N LEU A 155 14.23 22.21 23.86
CA LEU A 155 14.23 20.77 23.58
C LEU A 155 13.42 20.42 22.32
N THR A 156 12.20 20.95 22.17
CA THR A 156 11.39 20.72 20.96
C THR A 156 12.09 21.22 19.69
N LEU A 157 12.72 22.40 19.76
CA LEU A 157 13.46 22.95 18.62
C LEU A 157 14.72 22.11 18.30
N MET A 158 15.41 21.62 19.33
CA MET A 158 16.53 20.69 19.18
C MET A 158 16.09 19.38 18.53
N GLU A 159 14.96 18.78 18.93
CA GLU A 159 14.44 17.55 18.34
C GLU A 159 14.10 17.72 16.84
N ILE A 160 13.51 18.86 16.48
CA ILE A 160 13.22 19.20 15.08
C ILE A 160 14.52 19.34 14.29
N GLU A 161 15.49 20.06 14.82
CA GLU A 161 16.78 20.29 14.14
C GLU A 161 17.61 19.01 14.04
N MET A 162 17.59 18.15 15.07
CA MET A 162 18.24 16.84 15.08
C MET A 162 17.73 15.96 13.95
N LYS A 163 16.41 15.96 13.70
CA LYS A 163 15.83 15.22 12.56
C LYS A 163 16.33 15.71 11.21
N LYS A 164 16.62 17.01 11.05
CA LYS A 164 17.19 17.54 9.80
C LYS A 164 18.66 17.13 9.59
N ARG A 165 19.40 16.90 10.67
CA ARG A 165 20.84 16.62 10.66
C ARG A 165 21.18 15.14 10.93
N ALA A 166 20.18 14.28 11.14
CA ALA A 166 20.38 12.85 11.38
C ALA A 166 20.79 12.05 10.13
N ASN A 167 20.61 12.62 8.93
CA ASN A 167 20.87 11.97 7.64
C ASN A 167 21.73 12.86 6.74
N ALA A 168 22.45 12.26 5.78
CA ALA A 168 23.14 13.00 4.73
C ALA A 168 22.12 13.85 3.95
N SER A 169 22.45 15.12 3.69
CA SER A 169 21.65 15.94 2.79
C SER A 169 21.90 15.47 1.36
N VAL A 170 20.82 15.21 0.63
CA VAL A 170 20.87 14.75 -0.76
C VAL A 170 20.33 15.87 -1.62
N SER A 171 21.11 16.32 -2.58
CA SER A 171 20.70 17.28 -3.60
C SER A 171 20.88 16.67 -4.99
N TYR A 172 20.15 17.20 -5.96
CA TYR A 172 20.17 16.72 -7.33
C TYR A 172 20.44 17.88 -8.28
N GLU A 173 21.15 17.59 -9.34
CA GLU A 173 21.23 18.44 -10.52
C GLU A 173 20.75 17.61 -11.70
N VAL A 174 19.76 18.13 -12.42
CA VAL A 174 19.12 17.44 -13.55
C VAL A 174 19.26 18.31 -14.78
N GLU A 175 19.75 17.71 -15.86
CA GLU A 175 19.78 18.29 -17.19
C GLU A 175 18.71 17.61 -18.05
N ALA A 176 17.74 18.38 -18.53
CA ALA A 176 16.66 17.91 -19.39
C ALA A 176 16.43 18.84 -20.57
N GLU A 177 15.96 18.27 -21.67
CA GLU A 177 15.64 18.96 -22.91
C GLU A 177 14.17 19.39 -22.97
N ALA A 178 13.94 20.59 -23.49
CA ALA A 178 12.62 21.17 -23.66
C ALA A 178 11.92 20.68 -24.94
N ILE A 179 11.52 19.40 -24.96
CA ILE A 179 10.93 18.78 -26.17
C ILE A 179 9.51 19.30 -26.53
N GLY A 180 8.82 19.97 -25.59
CA GLY A 180 7.42 20.36 -25.77
C GLY A 180 7.21 21.37 -26.89
N ARG A 181 8.05 22.40 -26.98
CA ARG A 181 7.97 23.39 -28.08
C ARG A 181 8.61 22.89 -29.35
N GLU A 182 9.68 22.10 -29.26
CA GLU A 182 10.36 21.52 -30.42
C GLU A 182 9.40 20.65 -31.25
N PHE A 183 8.63 19.79 -30.59
CA PHE A 183 7.73 18.84 -31.25
C PHE A 183 6.24 19.26 -31.23
N GLY A 184 5.92 20.44 -30.69
CA GLY A 184 4.54 20.92 -30.56
C GLY A 184 3.66 20.08 -29.61
N LEU A 185 4.27 19.45 -28.61
CA LEU A 185 3.61 18.57 -27.66
C LEU A 185 3.08 19.37 -26.46
N SER A 186 1.81 19.74 -26.48
CA SER A 186 1.20 20.57 -25.44
C SER A 186 1.25 19.97 -24.03
N HIS A 187 1.30 18.64 -23.93
CA HIS A 187 1.41 17.91 -22.66
C HIS A 187 2.84 17.83 -22.11
N GLU A 188 3.84 18.24 -22.91
CA GLU A 188 5.25 18.30 -22.52
C GLU A 188 5.70 19.70 -22.12
N LEU A 189 4.81 20.70 -22.21
CA LEU A 189 5.06 22.07 -21.79
C LEU A 189 5.04 22.17 -20.27
N VAL A 190 5.96 22.97 -19.74
CA VAL A 190 6.06 23.30 -18.32
C VAL A 190 6.30 24.77 -18.12
N ASP A 191 5.70 25.32 -17.08
CA ASP A 191 5.88 26.69 -16.64
C ASP A 191 6.65 26.74 -15.30
N GLU A 192 7.23 27.90 -14.97
CA GLU A 192 7.85 28.13 -13.67
C GLU A 192 6.87 27.86 -12.52
N GLY A 193 7.29 27.04 -11.57
CA GLY A 193 6.51 26.60 -10.42
C GLY A 193 5.83 25.24 -10.62
N ASP A 194 5.73 24.71 -11.83
CA ASP A 194 5.10 23.42 -12.10
C ASP A 194 5.84 22.26 -11.41
N THR A 195 5.09 21.25 -10.99
CA THR A 195 5.63 20.01 -10.41
C THR A 195 5.65 18.92 -11.47
N ILE A 196 6.82 18.31 -11.66
CA ILE A 196 7.07 17.24 -12.64
C ILE A 196 7.64 16.00 -11.96
N ARG A 197 7.67 14.88 -12.68
CA ARG A 197 8.35 13.66 -12.27
C ARG A 197 9.57 13.41 -13.15
N ILE A 198 10.61 12.85 -12.58
CA ILE A 198 11.86 12.53 -13.27
C ILE A 198 12.16 11.06 -13.01
N LYS A 199 12.42 10.30 -14.07
CA LYS A 199 12.74 8.87 -14.00
C LYS A 199 14.06 8.59 -14.67
N ASP A 200 15.05 8.22 -13.87
CA ASP A 200 16.31 7.66 -14.35
C ASP A 200 16.35 6.16 -14.05
N THR A 201 16.05 5.38 -15.07
CA THR A 201 16.09 3.91 -15.00
C THR A 201 17.49 3.33 -15.19
N GLY A 202 18.47 4.16 -15.61
CA GLY A 202 19.87 3.79 -15.76
C GLY A 202 20.69 3.98 -14.47
N PHE A 203 20.24 4.84 -13.55
CA PHE A 203 20.79 4.93 -12.20
C PHE A 203 20.62 3.58 -11.48
N THR A 204 21.67 3.08 -10.83
CA THR A 204 21.61 1.84 -10.05
C THR A 204 21.74 2.17 -8.57
N PRO A 205 20.66 2.00 -7.78
CA PRO A 205 19.31 1.54 -8.14
C PRO A 205 18.45 2.66 -8.79
N LYS A 206 17.40 2.28 -9.54
CA LYS A 206 16.55 3.21 -10.29
C LYS A 206 16.14 4.41 -9.44
N LEU A 207 16.23 5.60 -10.02
CA LEU A 207 15.98 6.86 -9.35
C LEU A 207 14.69 7.48 -9.88
N TYR A 208 13.76 7.73 -8.97
CA TYR A 208 12.51 8.43 -9.25
C TYR A 208 12.48 9.69 -8.40
N LEU A 209 12.35 10.85 -9.02
CA LEU A 209 12.27 12.13 -8.34
C LEU A 209 10.94 12.80 -8.69
N GLU A 210 10.35 13.45 -7.71
CA GLU A 210 9.48 14.59 -7.96
C GLU A 210 10.34 15.84 -7.88
N ALA A 211 10.16 16.77 -8.81
CA ALA A 211 10.90 18.02 -8.83
C ALA A 211 10.00 19.17 -9.25
N ARG A 212 10.39 20.37 -8.85
CA ARG A 212 9.73 21.60 -9.24
C ARG A 212 10.55 22.35 -10.25
N VAL A 213 9.90 22.94 -11.26
CA VAL A 213 10.55 23.87 -12.18
C VAL A 213 10.79 25.19 -11.46
N ILE A 214 12.05 25.51 -11.18
CA ILE A 214 12.46 26.72 -10.44
C ILE A 214 12.68 27.89 -11.40
N ALA A 215 13.22 27.61 -12.58
CA ALA A 215 13.45 28.61 -13.61
C ALA A 215 13.45 27.97 -15.00
N GLY A 216 13.17 28.78 -16.02
CA GLY A 216 13.31 28.43 -17.42
C GLY A 216 14.04 29.54 -18.17
N ASP A 217 15.01 29.17 -18.99
CA ASP A 217 15.65 30.05 -19.97
C ASP A 217 15.09 29.69 -21.35
N GLU A 218 14.06 30.41 -21.79
CA GLU A 218 13.35 30.16 -23.05
C GLU A 218 13.77 31.14 -24.13
N SER A 219 14.10 30.62 -25.31
CA SER A 219 14.48 31.38 -26.49
C SER A 219 13.29 31.57 -27.42
N PHE A 220 12.88 32.82 -27.60
CA PHE A 220 11.81 33.19 -28.53
C PHE A 220 12.16 33.00 -30.01
N THR A 221 13.43 32.78 -30.34
CA THR A 221 13.92 32.66 -31.73
C THR A 221 14.35 31.24 -32.09
N ASP A 222 14.66 30.41 -31.09
CA ASP A 222 15.22 29.07 -31.28
C ASP A 222 14.86 28.18 -30.07
N PRO A 223 13.71 27.48 -30.12
CA PRO A 223 13.23 26.66 -29.01
C PRO A 223 14.17 25.51 -28.60
N THR A 224 15.13 25.13 -29.44
CA THR A 224 16.11 24.07 -29.11
C THR A 224 17.12 24.51 -28.04
N LYS A 225 17.13 25.79 -27.68
CA LYS A 225 17.96 26.36 -26.62
C LYS A 225 17.23 26.49 -25.29
N ASP A 226 15.96 26.11 -25.24
CA ASP A 226 15.15 26.18 -24.04
C ASP A 226 15.74 25.26 -22.96
N LYS A 227 15.98 25.81 -21.76
CA LYS A 227 16.53 25.07 -20.62
C LYS A 227 15.64 25.24 -19.41
N TYR A 228 15.40 24.16 -18.69
CA TYR A 228 14.69 24.18 -17.43
C TYR A 228 15.63 23.84 -16.27
N ILE A 229 15.51 24.58 -15.19
CA ILE A 229 16.23 24.36 -13.93
C ILE A 229 15.22 23.79 -12.93
N PHE A 230 15.53 22.61 -12.42
CA PHE A 230 14.70 21.92 -11.45
C PHE A 230 15.29 22.05 -10.03
N GLY A 231 14.41 22.00 -9.04
CA GLY A 231 14.71 22.11 -7.62
C GLY A 231 13.63 21.46 -6.77
N ASP A 232 13.69 21.66 -5.45
CA ASP A 232 12.77 21.07 -4.47
C ASP A 232 12.59 19.55 -4.66
N TYR A 233 13.69 18.86 -4.95
CA TYR A 233 13.68 17.45 -5.28
C TYR A 233 13.20 16.61 -4.10
N ARG A 234 12.25 15.72 -4.38
CA ARG A 234 11.81 14.67 -3.47
C ARG A 234 12.03 13.32 -4.12
N GLU A 235 12.91 12.51 -3.53
CA GLU A 235 13.10 11.13 -4.00
C GLU A 235 11.84 10.32 -3.68
N ILE A 236 11.24 9.74 -4.71
CA ILE A 236 10.12 8.81 -4.58
C ILE A 236 10.73 7.43 -4.38
N THR A 237 10.70 6.95 -3.15
CA THR A 237 11.15 5.59 -2.83
C THR A 237 10.03 4.60 -3.09
N ASP A 238 10.33 3.58 -3.89
CA ASP A 238 9.55 2.34 -3.86
C ASP A 238 9.94 1.61 -2.57
N PRO A 239 9.01 1.33 -1.64
CA PRO A 239 9.30 0.63 -0.38
C PRO A 239 10.09 -0.67 -0.60
N ASN A 240 9.85 -1.37 -1.71
CA ASN A 240 10.57 -2.61 -2.06
C ASN A 240 12.00 -2.34 -2.55
N ALA A 241 12.24 -1.22 -3.22
CA ALA A 241 13.57 -0.81 -3.68
C ALA A 241 14.44 -0.31 -2.51
N GLU A 242 13.86 0.35 -1.51
CA GLU A 242 14.55 0.76 -0.29
C GLU A 242 14.97 -0.45 0.56
N LEU A 243 14.09 -1.44 0.72
CA LEU A 243 14.42 -2.75 1.31
C LEU A 243 15.57 -3.42 0.55
N SER A 244 15.55 -3.37 -0.78
CA SER A 244 16.62 -3.92 -1.63
C SER A 244 17.94 -3.13 -1.50
N ARG A 245 17.88 -1.80 -1.35
CA ARG A 245 19.05 -0.93 -1.06
C ARG A 245 19.63 -1.24 0.30
N MET A 246 18.81 -1.35 1.34
CA MET A 246 19.24 -1.69 2.69
C MET A 246 19.86 -3.09 2.73
N TYR A 247 19.23 -4.05 2.06
CA TYR A 247 19.77 -5.41 1.90
C TYR A 247 21.12 -5.41 1.17
N ASN A 248 21.24 -4.70 0.05
CA ASN A 248 22.50 -4.62 -0.71
C ASN A 248 23.58 -3.78 0.00
N LYS A 249 23.22 -2.73 0.74
CA LYS A 249 24.14 -1.98 1.61
C LYS A 249 24.64 -2.86 2.75
N MET A 250 23.77 -3.63 3.40
CA MET A 250 24.19 -4.63 4.38
C MET A 250 25.13 -5.65 3.72
N LEU A 251 24.76 -6.20 2.57
CA LEU A 251 25.57 -7.18 1.86
C LEU A 251 26.95 -6.64 1.44
N ASN A 252 27.02 -5.38 1.00
CA ASN A 252 28.28 -4.71 0.64
C ASN A 252 29.09 -4.30 1.88
N PHE A 253 28.44 -3.84 2.95
CA PHE A 253 29.10 -3.66 4.26
C PHE A 253 29.71 -4.98 4.74
N TYR A 254 29.01 -6.11 4.59
CA TYR A 254 29.55 -7.44 4.89
C TYR A 254 30.69 -7.88 3.96
N LYS A 255 30.75 -7.35 2.72
CA LYS A 255 31.83 -7.63 1.76
C LYS A 255 33.07 -6.74 1.95
N ASP A 256 32.87 -5.47 2.28
CA ASP A 256 33.95 -4.47 2.42
C ASP A 256 34.57 -4.47 3.83
N THR A 257 33.79 -4.81 4.87
CA THR A 257 34.27 -4.88 6.27
C THR A 257 34.95 -6.21 6.60
N VAL A 258 34.96 -7.17 5.67
CA VAL A 258 35.54 -8.50 5.84
C VAL A 258 36.56 -8.73 4.72
N LYS A 259 37.72 -8.07 4.83
CA LYS A 259 38.90 -8.56 4.12
C LYS A 259 39.30 -9.89 4.74
N LYS A 260 39.23 -10.94 3.92
CA LYS A 260 39.50 -12.33 4.31
C LYS A 260 40.88 -12.51 4.96
N ASP A 261 41.83 -11.65 4.62
CA ASP A 261 43.21 -11.70 5.10
C ASP A 261 43.37 -11.10 6.52
N ASP A 262 42.66 -10.01 6.83
CA ASP A 262 42.67 -9.39 8.17
C ASP A 262 42.04 -10.31 9.23
N ILE A 263 41.08 -11.15 8.83
CA ILE A 263 40.44 -12.15 9.69
C ILE A 263 41.39 -13.31 10.02
N ILE A 264 42.23 -13.72 9.07
CA ILE A 264 43.20 -14.79 9.31
C ILE A 264 44.32 -14.31 10.25
N ASP A 265 44.78 -13.08 10.10
CA ASP A 265 45.78 -12.49 10.99
C ASP A 265 45.23 -12.15 12.39
N ALA A 266 43.96 -11.76 12.50
CA ALA A 266 43.28 -11.56 13.79
C ALA A 266 42.98 -12.88 14.52
N ILE A 267 42.64 -13.95 13.79
CA ILE A 267 42.43 -15.30 14.37
C ILE A 267 43.75 -15.86 14.93
N ASN A 268 44.90 -15.52 14.34
CA ASN A 268 46.20 -16.03 14.76
C ASN A 268 46.77 -15.33 16.01
N ASN A 269 46.25 -14.16 16.41
CA ASN A 269 46.86 -13.31 17.44
C ASN A 269 46.00 -13.04 18.69
N ASN A 270 44.99 -13.89 18.99
CA ASN A 270 44.30 -14.01 20.29
C ASN A 270 44.41 -12.79 21.24
N GLN A 271 43.70 -11.71 20.94
CA GLN A 271 43.41 -10.66 21.94
C GLN A 271 41.96 -10.79 22.40
N GLU A 272 41.83 -10.97 23.71
CA GLU A 272 40.60 -11.27 24.44
C GLU A 272 39.49 -10.24 24.18
N GLY A 273 38.32 -10.73 23.78
CA GLY A 273 37.05 -10.01 23.79
C GLY A 273 35.98 -10.90 24.42
N THR A 274 35.35 -10.35 25.46
CA THR A 274 34.29 -10.85 26.37
C THR A 274 33.60 -12.18 25.98
N PRO A 275 33.58 -13.21 26.86
CA PRO A 275 32.82 -14.43 26.60
C PRO A 275 31.32 -14.13 26.51
N ILE A 276 30.66 -14.69 25.49
CA ILE A 276 29.21 -14.88 25.54
C ILE A 276 28.96 -15.96 26.59
N ASP A 277 28.27 -15.58 27.68
CA ASP A 277 27.85 -16.48 28.75
C ASP A 277 26.92 -17.58 28.17
N VAL A 278 27.47 -18.77 27.96
CA VAL A 278 26.78 -19.92 27.35
C VAL A 278 25.76 -20.56 28.31
N ASP A 279 25.76 -20.17 29.59
CA ASP A 279 24.76 -20.63 30.57
C ASP A 279 23.37 -19.97 30.35
N LYS A 280 23.27 -19.00 29.43
CA LYS A 280 22.02 -18.30 29.07
C LYS A 280 21.45 -18.66 27.70
N VAL A 281 22.10 -19.52 26.92
CA VAL A 281 21.59 -19.95 25.60
C VAL A 281 21.09 -21.40 25.68
N TRP A 282 19.80 -21.57 25.95
CA TRP A 282 19.16 -22.89 25.94
C TRP A 282 18.81 -23.31 24.50
N LEU A 283 19.64 -24.16 23.90
CA LEU A 283 19.32 -24.86 22.66
C LEU A 283 18.62 -26.19 22.98
N LYS A 284 17.32 -26.30 22.71
CA LYS A 284 16.57 -27.56 22.86
C LYS A 284 16.10 -28.04 21.48
N ASN A 285 16.43 -29.28 21.12
CA ASN A 285 15.94 -30.02 19.95
C ASN A 285 16.40 -29.51 18.55
N ASP A 286 17.67 -29.19 18.34
CA ASP A 286 18.27 -28.94 17.00
C ASP A 286 17.66 -27.81 16.13
N LYS A 287 16.90 -26.88 16.72
CA LYS A 287 16.23 -25.80 15.96
C LYS A 287 17.09 -24.57 15.71
N VAL A 288 18.06 -24.30 16.58
CA VAL A 288 19.07 -23.24 16.42
C VAL A 288 20.41 -23.90 16.72
N ALA A 289 21.34 -23.83 15.80
CA ALA A 289 22.71 -24.27 16.01
C ALA A 289 23.65 -23.11 15.65
N ILE A 290 24.62 -22.82 16.53
CA ILE A 290 25.66 -21.83 16.24
C ILE A 290 26.92 -22.62 15.92
N GLY A 291 27.40 -22.47 14.68
CA GLY A 291 28.59 -23.15 14.19
C GLY A 291 29.58 -22.16 13.57
N LYS A 292 30.70 -22.70 13.08
CA LYS A 292 31.75 -21.94 12.38
C LYS A 292 31.26 -21.14 11.17
N ASP A 293 30.09 -21.48 10.63
CA ASP A 293 29.45 -20.84 9.48
C ASP A 293 28.30 -19.89 9.88
N GLY A 294 28.11 -19.61 11.17
CA GLY A 294 27.06 -18.72 11.70
C GLY A 294 25.89 -19.45 12.39
N VAL A 295 24.73 -18.80 12.44
CA VAL A 295 23.51 -19.31 13.09
C VAL A 295 22.65 -20.08 12.07
N ASN A 296 22.51 -21.39 12.28
CA ASN A 296 21.63 -22.26 11.50
C ASN A 296 20.29 -22.45 12.22
N ALA A 297 19.21 -21.95 11.63
CA ALA A 297 17.85 -22.05 12.15
C ALA A 297 17.00 -23.03 11.32
N LYS A 298 16.43 -24.06 11.96
CA LYS A 298 15.53 -25.04 11.32
C LYS A 298 14.13 -24.97 11.90
N MET A 299 13.15 -24.59 11.08
CA MET A 299 11.72 -24.54 11.43
C MET A 299 11.44 -23.74 12.71
N LEU A 300 11.89 -22.48 12.71
CA LEU A 300 11.53 -21.48 13.73
C LEU A 300 10.31 -20.69 13.27
N ASP A 301 9.40 -20.45 14.21
CA ASP A 301 8.31 -19.49 14.04
C ASP A 301 8.64 -18.28 14.93
N PHE A 302 8.64 -17.08 14.35
CA PHE A 302 8.61 -15.83 15.11
C PHE A 302 7.15 -15.54 15.44
N LEU A 303 6.81 -15.41 16.72
CA LEU A 303 5.42 -15.39 17.16
C LEU A 303 4.97 -13.98 17.56
N TYR A 304 3.80 -13.60 17.07
CA TYR A 304 2.99 -12.51 17.61
C TYR A 304 1.85 -13.10 18.44
N GLU A 305 1.68 -12.63 19.67
CA GLU A 305 0.58 -13.02 20.56
C GLU A 305 -0.39 -11.84 20.68
N ASP A 306 -1.65 -12.05 20.33
CA ASP A 306 -2.68 -11.00 20.48
C ASP A 306 -3.15 -10.87 21.94
N GLU A 307 -3.98 -9.85 22.21
CA GLU A 307 -4.55 -9.56 23.54
C GLU A 307 -5.38 -10.72 24.13
N ARG A 308 -5.70 -11.73 23.32
CA ARG A 308 -6.52 -12.89 23.67
C ARG A 308 -5.69 -14.18 23.75
N GLY A 309 -4.37 -14.08 23.61
CA GLY A 309 -3.42 -15.19 23.71
C GLY A 309 -3.26 -16.03 22.44
N LEU A 310 -3.86 -15.64 21.30
CA LEU A 310 -3.65 -16.36 20.05
C LEU A 310 -2.25 -16.04 19.52
N LYS A 311 -1.43 -17.09 19.41
CA LYS A 311 -0.10 -17.00 18.81
C LYS A 311 -0.19 -17.22 17.30
N THR A 312 0.27 -16.25 16.53
CA THR A 312 0.41 -16.31 15.07
C THR A 312 1.89 -16.24 14.70
N THR A 313 2.29 -16.87 13.59
CA THR A 313 3.64 -16.69 13.07
C THR A 313 3.70 -15.45 12.18
N VAL A 314 4.72 -14.61 12.34
CA VAL A 314 4.97 -13.47 11.43
C VAL A 314 5.62 -13.92 10.11
N ILE A 315 6.01 -15.19 10.02
CA ILE A 315 6.49 -15.79 8.77
C ILE A 315 5.29 -16.14 7.89
N ALA A 316 5.25 -15.60 6.68
CA ALA A 316 4.23 -15.95 5.70
C ALA A 316 4.27 -17.45 5.36
N LYS A 317 3.16 -18.16 5.59
CA LYS A 317 2.97 -19.56 5.16
C LYS A 317 1.96 -19.63 4.04
N ARG A 318 2.20 -20.55 3.11
CA ARG A 318 1.26 -20.89 2.04
C ARG A 318 -0.05 -21.39 2.64
N ASN A 319 -1.16 -20.72 2.31
CA ASN A 319 -2.49 -21.22 2.59
C ASN A 319 -2.84 -22.37 1.63
N LEU A 320 -3.27 -23.51 2.17
CA LEU A 320 -3.71 -24.67 1.40
C LEU A 320 -5.17 -24.56 0.95
N ILE A 321 -5.93 -23.64 1.54
CA ILE A 321 -7.25 -23.22 1.06
C ILE A 321 -7.04 -22.01 0.14
N ILE A 322 -7.33 -22.19 -1.15
CA ILE A 322 -7.08 -21.18 -2.19
C ILE A 322 -8.02 -19.99 -2.00
N ASP A 323 -9.31 -20.26 -1.86
CA ASP A 323 -10.34 -19.24 -1.65
C ASP A 323 -10.66 -19.14 -0.17
N HIS A 324 -9.94 -18.23 0.51
CA HIS A 324 -10.00 -18.07 1.96
C HIS A 324 -11.19 -17.22 2.42
N ASP A 325 -11.84 -16.47 1.55
CA ASP A 325 -12.91 -15.53 1.91
C ASP A 325 -14.18 -15.74 1.08
N PHE A 326 -14.31 -16.89 0.42
CA PHE A 326 -15.47 -17.25 -0.41
C PHE A 326 -15.64 -16.38 -1.66
N SER A 327 -14.61 -15.67 -2.10
CA SER A 327 -14.67 -14.81 -3.29
C SER A 327 -15.05 -15.59 -4.55
N SER A 328 -14.69 -16.87 -4.66
CA SER A 328 -15.00 -17.70 -5.84
C SER A 328 -16.44 -18.22 -5.91
N VAL A 329 -17.25 -17.94 -4.89
CA VAL A 329 -18.64 -18.41 -4.79
C VAL A 329 -19.58 -17.43 -5.48
N SER A 330 -20.60 -17.94 -6.18
CA SER A 330 -21.69 -17.14 -6.73
C SER A 330 -22.63 -16.70 -5.61
N LYS A 331 -22.96 -15.39 -5.59
CA LYS A 331 -23.64 -14.73 -4.47
C LYS A 331 -24.82 -13.87 -4.95
N PRO A 332 -25.83 -14.44 -5.62
CA PRO A 332 -26.98 -13.65 -6.05
C PRO A 332 -27.71 -13.08 -4.82
N VAL A 333 -28.02 -11.79 -4.88
CA VAL A 333 -28.80 -11.11 -3.85
C VAL A 333 -30.17 -11.77 -3.73
N MET A 334 -30.67 -11.97 -2.51
CA MET A 334 -31.94 -12.64 -2.30
C MET A 334 -33.12 -11.76 -2.73
N ASP A 335 -34.02 -12.36 -3.51
CA ASP A 335 -35.27 -11.72 -3.92
C ASP A 335 -36.09 -11.31 -2.68
N GLY A 336 -36.45 -10.03 -2.61
CA GLY A 336 -37.20 -9.46 -1.49
C GLY A 336 -36.42 -9.25 -0.20
N ASN A 337 -35.11 -9.55 -0.16
CA ASN A 337 -34.27 -9.32 1.03
C ASN A 337 -32.82 -8.96 0.67
N SER A 338 -32.58 -7.68 0.38
CA SER A 338 -31.26 -7.16 0.00
C SER A 338 -30.18 -7.25 1.08
N ASN A 339 -30.54 -7.57 2.33
CA ASN A 339 -29.57 -7.76 3.41
C ASN A 339 -28.80 -9.06 3.31
N TYR A 340 -29.24 -10.00 2.46
CA TYR A 340 -28.57 -11.29 2.30
C TYR A 340 -28.38 -11.65 0.83
N SER A 341 -27.34 -12.42 0.59
CA SER A 341 -27.09 -13.10 -0.69
C SER A 341 -27.08 -14.61 -0.47
N HIS A 342 -27.50 -15.37 -1.48
CA HIS A 342 -27.36 -16.82 -1.45
C HIS A 342 -25.88 -17.20 -1.48
N PHE A 343 -25.52 -18.32 -0.85
CA PHE A 343 -24.23 -18.96 -1.04
C PHE A 343 -24.44 -20.18 -1.95
N GLU A 344 -24.15 -20.03 -3.24
CA GLU A 344 -24.33 -21.14 -4.18
C GLU A 344 -23.16 -22.12 -4.14
N SER A 345 -23.34 -23.30 -4.75
CA SER A 345 -22.23 -24.23 -4.91
C SER A 345 -21.19 -23.65 -5.87
N GLY A 346 -19.97 -23.44 -5.36
CA GLY A 346 -18.83 -22.98 -6.13
C GLY A 346 -17.89 -24.11 -6.55
N ARG A 347 -16.79 -23.74 -7.22
CA ARG A 347 -15.71 -24.69 -7.60
C ARG A 347 -14.96 -25.22 -6.37
N LEU A 348 -14.76 -24.36 -5.37
CA LEU A 348 -13.92 -24.64 -4.20
C LEU A 348 -14.75 -24.87 -2.93
N TRP A 349 -15.93 -24.29 -2.86
CA TRP A 349 -16.81 -24.35 -1.70
C TRP A 349 -18.15 -24.98 -2.04
N ARG A 350 -18.61 -25.89 -1.19
CA ARG A 350 -19.93 -26.51 -1.28
C ARG A 350 -20.75 -26.11 -0.04
N PRO A 351 -21.96 -25.55 -0.19
CA PRO A 351 -22.86 -25.35 0.93
C PRO A 351 -23.48 -26.69 1.36
N GLN A 352 -23.54 -26.92 2.67
CA GLN A 352 -24.44 -27.86 3.31
C GLN A 352 -25.63 -27.06 3.85
N GLY A 353 -26.85 -27.43 3.49
CA GLY A 353 -28.04 -26.67 3.87
C GLY A 353 -28.17 -25.32 3.14
N ASN A 354 -28.90 -24.39 3.76
CA ASN A 354 -29.14 -23.04 3.26
C ASN A 354 -28.12 -22.05 3.84
N VAL A 355 -26.95 -22.00 3.22
CA VAL A 355 -25.89 -21.06 3.57
C VAL A 355 -26.18 -19.71 2.91
N VAL A 356 -25.98 -18.63 3.66
CA VAL A 356 -26.24 -17.26 3.19
C VAL A 356 -25.10 -16.35 3.56
N LEU A 357 -24.90 -15.28 2.79
CA LEU A 357 -23.98 -14.21 3.13
C LEU A 357 -24.76 -12.99 3.60
N GLU A 358 -24.25 -12.32 4.63
CA GLU A 358 -24.77 -11.02 5.04
C GLU A 358 -24.16 -9.94 4.15
N ASN A 359 -25.02 -9.22 3.44
CA ASN A 359 -24.61 -8.06 2.67
C ASN A 359 -24.38 -6.92 3.66
N ASN A 360 -23.14 -6.42 3.72
CA ASN A 360 -22.78 -5.30 4.59
C ASN A 360 -23.51 -4.03 4.15
N THR A 361 -24.74 -3.83 4.63
CA THR A 361 -25.45 -2.56 4.46
C THR A 361 -24.80 -1.53 5.38
N LEU A 362 -24.81 -0.26 4.99
CA LEU A 362 -24.17 0.89 5.67
C LEU A 362 -24.65 1.12 7.13
N ASN A 363 -25.48 0.23 7.67
CA ASN A 363 -26.20 0.33 8.95
C ASN A 363 -25.58 -0.50 10.09
N PHE A 364 -24.46 -1.19 9.87
CA PHE A 364 -23.85 -2.03 10.90
C PHE A 364 -22.82 -1.26 11.75
N ASN A 365 -23.14 -1.01 13.03
CA ASN A 365 -22.22 -0.40 14.01
C ASN A 365 -21.12 -1.38 14.50
N TYR A 366 -20.52 -2.17 13.60
CA TYR A 366 -19.45 -3.13 13.92
C TYR A 366 -18.52 -3.35 12.72
N GLU A 367 -17.38 -4.00 12.97
CA GLU A 367 -16.32 -4.21 11.98
C GLU A 367 -16.81 -5.02 10.77
N ARG A 368 -16.49 -4.54 9.57
CA ARG A 368 -16.98 -5.15 8.32
C ARG A 368 -16.24 -6.46 8.04
N MET A 369 -17.01 -7.51 7.78
CA MET A 369 -16.50 -8.81 7.33
C MET A 369 -16.75 -9.00 5.82
N VAL A 370 -15.69 -9.26 5.04
CA VAL A 370 -15.78 -9.62 3.62
C VAL A 370 -16.52 -10.95 3.51
N ASN A 371 -17.51 -11.01 2.62
CA ASN A 371 -18.31 -12.21 2.35
C ASN A 371 -18.75 -12.93 3.64
N ALA A 372 -19.34 -12.17 4.57
CA ALA A 372 -19.72 -12.62 5.89
C ALA A 372 -20.72 -13.79 5.82
N THR A 373 -20.21 -15.01 5.83
CA THR A 373 -21.01 -16.20 5.57
C THR A 373 -21.61 -16.67 6.87
N ARG A 374 -22.94 -16.67 6.96
CA ARG A 374 -23.67 -17.07 8.16
C ARG A 374 -23.71 -18.58 8.25
N VAL A 375 -23.28 -19.12 9.39
CA VAL A 375 -23.19 -20.55 9.64
C VAL A 375 -23.90 -20.93 10.93
N ASP A 376 -24.51 -22.12 10.91
CA ASP A 376 -25.10 -22.79 12.06
C ASP A 376 -24.72 -24.29 12.04
N ARG A 377 -25.38 -25.14 12.86
CA ARG A 377 -25.08 -26.60 12.89
C ARG A 377 -25.47 -27.34 11.60
N TYR A 378 -26.43 -26.84 10.85
CA TYR A 378 -27.03 -27.51 9.69
C TYR A 378 -26.70 -26.82 8.37
N ASN A 379 -26.33 -25.53 8.45
CA ASN A 379 -26.11 -24.64 7.33
C ASN A 379 -24.67 -24.14 7.41
N TYR A 380 -23.76 -24.75 6.65
CA TYR A 380 -22.34 -24.38 6.66
C TYR A 380 -21.64 -24.67 5.31
N PRO A 381 -20.61 -23.91 4.95
CA PRO A 381 -19.77 -24.21 3.81
C PRO A 381 -18.72 -25.27 4.16
N GLU A 382 -18.36 -26.09 3.19
CA GLU A 382 -17.22 -27.01 3.26
C GLU A 382 -16.34 -26.92 2.02
N THR A 383 -15.04 -27.20 2.19
CA THR A 383 -14.07 -27.24 1.10
C THR A 383 -13.17 -28.46 1.21
N THR A 384 -12.63 -28.91 0.08
CA THR A 384 -11.76 -30.08 0.01
C THR A 384 -10.32 -29.65 -0.28
N VAL A 385 -9.40 -30.09 0.58
CA VAL A 385 -7.96 -29.90 0.44
C VAL A 385 -7.31 -31.25 0.13
N LYS A 386 -6.80 -31.38 -1.11
CA LYS A 386 -6.11 -32.60 -1.58
C LYS A 386 -4.58 -32.45 -1.65
N ASN A 387 -4.10 -31.25 -1.93
CA ASN A 387 -2.68 -31.00 -2.20
C ASN A 387 -1.97 -30.40 -0.98
N GLY A 388 -0.72 -30.78 -0.76
CA GLY A 388 0.14 -30.22 0.28
C GLY A 388 -0.14 -30.75 1.69
N ILE A 389 -0.90 -31.84 1.81
CA ILE A 389 -1.15 -32.56 3.06
C ILE A 389 -0.32 -33.84 3.06
N TYR A 390 0.37 -34.10 4.16
CA TYR A 390 1.28 -35.23 4.33
C TYR A 390 1.06 -35.91 5.68
N PRO A 391 1.13 -37.24 5.76
CA PRO A 391 0.96 -37.99 7.01
C PRO A 391 1.99 -37.58 8.06
N ASN A 392 1.58 -37.58 9.34
CA ASN A 392 2.36 -37.17 10.51
C ASN A 392 2.80 -35.69 10.56
N ASN A 393 2.48 -34.89 9.55
CA ASN A 393 2.75 -33.46 9.59
C ASN A 393 1.67 -32.73 10.42
N ILE A 394 2.08 -31.61 11.03
CA ILE A 394 1.22 -30.75 11.83
C ILE A 394 0.71 -29.61 10.94
N TYR A 395 -0.58 -29.29 11.07
CA TYR A 395 -1.22 -28.19 10.38
C TYR A 395 -2.09 -27.40 11.34
N THR A 396 -2.31 -26.13 11.02
CA THR A 396 -3.22 -25.24 11.74
C THR A 396 -4.30 -24.72 10.81
N LEU A 397 -5.56 -25.00 11.14
CA LEU A 397 -6.75 -24.40 10.55
C LEU A 397 -7.14 -23.16 11.36
N SER A 398 -7.47 -22.05 10.71
CA SER A 398 -7.96 -20.84 11.37
C SER A 398 -9.03 -20.15 10.55
N ALA A 399 -9.89 -19.37 11.19
CA ALA A 399 -10.89 -18.53 10.51
C ALA A 399 -11.25 -17.32 11.38
N HIS A 400 -11.84 -16.30 10.77
CA HIS A 400 -12.34 -15.10 11.43
C HIS A 400 -13.84 -15.21 11.62
N PHE A 401 -14.31 -14.98 12.85
CA PHE A 401 -15.71 -15.07 13.22
C PHE A 401 -16.21 -13.76 13.80
N ARG A 402 -17.47 -13.40 13.51
CA ARG A 402 -18.17 -12.28 14.18
C ARG A 402 -19.61 -12.69 14.49
N CYS A 403 -20.29 -11.90 15.32
CA CYS A 403 -21.73 -12.10 15.53
C CYS A 403 -22.49 -11.94 14.20
N ALA A 404 -23.56 -12.71 14.01
CA ALA A 404 -24.43 -12.63 12.85
C ALA A 404 -25.58 -11.65 13.11
N THR A 405 -26.34 -11.35 12.07
CA THR A 405 -27.59 -10.60 12.13
C THR A 405 -28.74 -11.49 11.64
N ILE A 406 -29.83 -11.51 12.41
CA ILE A 406 -31.09 -12.14 12.01
C ILE A 406 -32.20 -11.13 12.27
N ASN A 407 -32.98 -10.82 11.23
CA ASN A 407 -34.09 -9.86 11.29
C ASN A 407 -33.69 -8.48 11.90
N GLY A 408 -32.47 -8.02 11.61
CA GLY A 408 -31.95 -6.74 12.13
C GLY A 408 -31.38 -6.79 13.56
N THR A 409 -31.47 -7.94 14.24
CA THR A 409 -30.92 -8.14 15.59
C THR A 409 -29.61 -8.89 15.53
N ARG A 410 -28.62 -8.44 16.31
CA ARG A 410 -27.35 -9.16 16.48
C ARG A 410 -27.56 -10.44 17.27
N VAL A 411 -27.09 -11.55 16.71
CA VAL A 411 -27.15 -12.88 17.31
C VAL A 411 -25.76 -13.49 17.29
N THR A 412 -25.53 -14.47 18.15
CA THR A 412 -24.23 -15.14 18.21
C THR A 412 -24.44 -16.63 18.48
N ALA A 413 -23.40 -17.41 18.18
CA ALA A 413 -23.32 -18.82 18.46
C ALA A 413 -21.84 -19.19 18.58
N LYS A 414 -21.53 -20.36 19.15
CA LYS A 414 -20.16 -20.85 19.28
C LYS A 414 -19.61 -21.26 17.91
N PRO A 415 -18.53 -20.62 17.43
CA PRO A 415 -17.84 -21.06 16.23
C PRO A 415 -17.32 -22.49 16.38
N GLN A 416 -17.27 -23.24 15.28
CA GLN A 416 -16.65 -24.56 15.24
C GLN A 416 -15.83 -24.73 13.96
N LEU A 417 -14.58 -25.14 14.14
CA LEU A 417 -13.70 -25.57 13.06
C LEU A 417 -13.62 -27.09 13.08
N HIS A 418 -13.90 -27.72 11.94
CA HIS A 418 -14.02 -29.17 11.84
C HIS A 418 -13.24 -29.70 10.63
N VAL A 419 -12.34 -30.62 10.89
CA VAL A 419 -11.45 -31.26 9.92
C VAL A 419 -11.86 -32.72 9.81
N CYS A 420 -12.34 -33.13 8.65
CA CYS A 420 -12.69 -34.52 8.35
C CYS A 420 -11.63 -35.10 7.41
N PHE A 421 -11.08 -36.26 7.75
CA PHE A 421 -10.24 -37.04 6.86
C PHE A 421 -11.10 -38.06 6.16
N VAL A 422 -11.10 -38.00 4.84
CA VAL A 422 -12.12 -38.68 4.03
C VAL A 422 -11.54 -39.52 2.91
N THR A 423 -12.29 -40.53 2.53
CA THR A 423 -12.10 -41.29 1.29
C THR A 423 -13.29 -41.02 0.39
N TYR A 424 -13.04 -40.51 -0.81
CA TYR A 424 -14.10 -40.23 -1.77
C TYR A 424 -14.62 -41.53 -2.38
N ARG A 425 -15.94 -41.72 -2.34
CA ARG A 425 -16.61 -42.82 -3.05
C ARG A 425 -16.78 -42.46 -4.54
N ASP A 426 -17.06 -41.18 -4.79
CA ASP A 426 -17.17 -40.58 -6.10
C ASP A 426 -16.70 -39.10 -6.02
N ASN A 427 -16.99 -38.26 -7.01
CA ASN A 427 -16.53 -36.86 -7.00
C ASN A 427 -17.27 -35.95 -5.98
N VAL A 428 -18.28 -36.45 -5.28
CA VAL A 428 -19.24 -35.67 -4.46
C VAL A 428 -19.41 -36.26 -3.05
N HIS A 429 -19.50 -37.59 -2.95
CA HIS A 429 -19.74 -38.33 -1.73
C HIS A 429 -18.45 -38.90 -1.16
N TYR A 430 -18.33 -38.85 0.15
CA TYR A 430 -17.13 -39.26 0.85
C TYR A 430 -17.48 -39.96 2.17
N ASP A 431 -16.60 -40.86 2.59
CA ASP A 431 -16.61 -41.50 3.90
C ASP A 431 -15.63 -40.82 4.83
N ILE A 432 -16.09 -40.42 6.02
CA ILE A 432 -15.23 -39.90 7.08
C ILE A 432 -14.71 -41.09 7.88
N TRP A 433 -13.39 -41.27 7.93
CA TRP A 433 -12.76 -42.33 8.73
C TRP A 433 -12.00 -41.79 9.95
N HIS A 434 -11.72 -40.48 9.98
CA HIS A 434 -11.21 -39.76 11.16
C HIS A 434 -11.69 -38.31 11.10
N GLU A 435 -12.01 -37.72 12.25
CA GLU A 435 -12.39 -36.31 12.33
C GLU A 435 -11.89 -35.67 13.62
N GLU A 436 -11.59 -34.38 13.55
CA GLU A 436 -11.26 -33.56 14.70
C GLU A 436 -12.00 -32.22 14.59
N LYS A 437 -12.59 -31.76 15.69
CA LYS A 437 -13.32 -30.49 15.74
C LYS A 437 -13.11 -29.78 17.06
N VAL A 438 -13.04 -28.46 16.99
CA VAL A 438 -12.90 -27.59 18.15
C VAL A 438 -13.93 -26.48 18.09
N SER A 439 -14.61 -26.26 19.21
CA SER A 439 -15.56 -25.18 19.40
C SER A 439 -14.91 -24.06 20.20
N PHE A 440 -15.30 -22.82 19.90
CA PHE A 440 -14.75 -21.62 20.54
C PHE A 440 -15.86 -20.81 21.24
N ASP A 441 -15.45 -19.90 22.11
CA ASP A 441 -16.39 -18.97 22.73
C ASP A 441 -17.03 -18.06 21.68
N ALA A 442 -18.33 -17.82 21.86
CA ALA A 442 -19.14 -17.03 20.96
C ALA A 442 -18.66 -15.55 20.91
N PRO A 443 -18.59 -14.93 19.72
CA PRO A 443 -18.31 -13.50 19.61
C PRO A 443 -19.33 -12.64 20.37
N SER A 444 -18.89 -11.49 20.88
CA SER A 444 -19.76 -10.58 21.63
C SER A 444 -20.84 -9.97 20.73
N THR A 445 -22.11 -10.02 21.15
CA THR A 445 -23.19 -9.29 20.47
C THR A 445 -23.10 -7.78 20.71
N PHE A 446 -22.46 -7.35 21.80
CA PHE A 446 -22.26 -5.95 22.15
C PHE A 446 -21.19 -5.29 21.26
N TYR A 447 -20.01 -5.89 21.19
CA TYR A 447 -18.90 -5.33 20.40
C TYR A 447 -18.99 -5.71 18.91
N GLY A 448 -19.43 -6.93 18.60
CA GLY A 448 -19.50 -7.43 17.22
C GLY A 448 -18.15 -7.49 16.51
N ASP A 449 -17.07 -7.55 17.29
CA ASP A 449 -15.69 -7.60 16.86
C ASP A 449 -15.38 -8.87 16.05
N ILE A 450 -14.46 -8.73 15.08
CA ILE A 450 -13.96 -9.88 14.34
C ILE A 450 -12.93 -10.62 15.20
N GLN A 451 -13.15 -11.91 15.38
CA GLN A 451 -12.38 -12.76 16.24
C GLN A 451 -11.74 -13.90 15.45
N ARG A 452 -10.42 -13.91 15.39
CA ARG A 452 -9.70 -15.03 14.79
C ARG A 452 -9.63 -16.21 15.75
N ARG A 453 -9.98 -17.41 15.26
CA ARG A 453 -9.89 -18.68 16.00
C ARG A 453 -9.03 -19.66 15.22
N ALA A 454 -8.28 -20.49 15.94
CA ALA A 454 -7.37 -21.45 15.33
C ALA A 454 -7.39 -22.79 16.05
N PHE A 455 -7.17 -23.84 15.27
CA PHE A 455 -7.16 -25.24 15.67
C PHE A 455 -5.97 -25.94 15.00
N THR A 456 -5.11 -26.56 15.80
CA THR A 456 -3.93 -27.29 15.32
C THR A 456 -4.15 -28.79 15.45
N PHE A 457 -3.86 -29.53 14.39
CA PHE A 457 -4.04 -30.98 14.33
C PHE A 457 -2.84 -31.66 13.67
N THR A 458 -2.73 -32.98 13.88
CA THR A 458 -1.70 -33.81 13.25
C THR A 458 -2.37 -34.76 12.28
N VAL A 459 -1.90 -34.81 11.04
CA VAL A 459 -2.44 -35.74 10.04
C VAL A 459 -2.16 -37.18 10.47
N PRO A 460 -3.18 -38.07 10.53
CA PRO A 460 -2.99 -39.46 10.92
C PRO A 460 -1.92 -40.17 10.08
N LYS A 461 -1.14 -41.05 10.72
CA LYS A 461 -0.11 -41.86 10.02
C LYS A 461 -0.68 -42.70 8.87
N SER A 462 -1.94 -43.11 8.98
CA SER A 462 -2.69 -43.87 7.98
C SER A 462 -3.16 -43.02 6.78
N TYR A 463 -2.89 -41.72 6.74
CA TYR A 463 -3.31 -40.86 5.64
C TYR A 463 -2.50 -41.16 4.37
N ASN A 464 -3.18 -41.63 3.32
CA ASN A 464 -2.61 -41.86 2.00
C ASN A 464 -2.90 -40.67 1.08
N ILE A 465 -1.84 -40.00 0.59
CA ILE A 465 -1.93 -38.81 -0.25
C ILE A 465 -2.60 -39.04 -1.63
N HIS A 466 -2.69 -40.30 -2.07
CA HIS A 466 -3.30 -40.66 -3.36
C HIS A 466 -4.78 -41.05 -3.24
N GLU A 467 -5.22 -41.42 -2.04
CA GLU A 467 -6.56 -41.98 -1.80
C GLU A 467 -7.43 -41.06 -0.93
N HIS A 468 -6.81 -40.30 -0.02
CA HIS A 468 -7.50 -39.52 0.98
C HIS A 468 -7.49 -38.02 0.66
N ALA A 469 -8.43 -37.32 1.27
CA ALA A 469 -8.51 -35.87 1.26
C ALA A 469 -8.85 -35.35 2.66
N ILE A 470 -8.62 -34.06 2.88
CA ILE A 470 -9.18 -33.35 4.03
C ILE A 470 -10.40 -32.56 3.55
N VAL A 471 -11.52 -32.71 4.23
CA VAL A 471 -12.68 -31.82 4.11
C VAL A 471 -12.69 -30.90 5.33
N VAL A 472 -12.65 -29.60 5.07
CA VAL A 472 -12.77 -28.57 6.11
C VAL A 472 -14.21 -28.09 6.12
N LYS A 473 -14.85 -28.19 7.29
CA LYS A 473 -16.19 -27.67 7.57
C LYS A 473 -16.07 -26.51 8.55
N VAL A 474 -16.80 -25.45 8.26
CA VAL A 474 -16.77 -24.21 9.04
C VAL A 474 -18.17 -23.94 9.55
N GLU A 475 -18.48 -24.44 10.73
CA GLU A 475 -19.85 -24.58 11.23
C GLU A 475 -20.02 -23.91 12.60
N SER A 476 -21.21 -24.05 13.18
CA SER A 476 -21.45 -23.66 14.57
C SER A 476 -21.78 -24.88 15.43
N ALA A 477 -21.23 -24.91 16.66
CA ALA A 477 -21.48 -26.00 17.58
C ALA A 477 -22.92 -26.01 18.11
N ASP A 478 -23.51 -24.82 18.35
CA ASP A 478 -24.80 -24.63 18.98
C ASP A 478 -25.72 -23.61 18.26
N GLY A 479 -25.28 -23.07 17.12
CA GLY A 479 -26.11 -22.22 16.27
C GLY A 479 -27.29 -23.00 15.67
N GLU A 480 -28.46 -22.38 15.69
CA GLU A 480 -29.68 -22.87 15.07
C GLU A 480 -30.52 -21.67 14.62
N ILE A 481 -30.55 -21.40 13.31
CA ILE A 481 -31.23 -20.21 12.76
C ILE A 481 -32.70 -20.16 13.16
N ALA A 482 -33.37 -21.33 13.24
CA ALA A 482 -34.77 -21.43 13.67
C ALA A 482 -35.00 -20.92 15.12
N LYS A 483 -33.95 -20.92 15.96
CA LYS A 483 -33.95 -20.38 17.32
C LYS A 483 -33.33 -18.98 17.41
N GLY A 484 -32.97 -18.39 16.27
CA GLY A 484 -32.37 -17.07 16.21
C GLY A 484 -30.91 -17.04 16.67
N THR A 485 -30.14 -18.12 16.50
CA THR A 485 -28.71 -18.14 16.81
C THR A 485 -27.89 -18.55 15.59
N ALA A 486 -26.81 -17.81 15.32
CA ALA A 486 -25.88 -18.09 14.24
C ALA A 486 -24.60 -17.28 14.46
N VAL A 487 -23.56 -17.58 13.68
CA VAL A 487 -22.31 -16.83 13.65
C VAL A 487 -21.88 -16.60 12.20
N CYS A 488 -21.17 -15.50 11.92
CA CYS A 488 -20.59 -15.27 10.60
C CYS A 488 -19.13 -15.69 10.56
N VAL A 489 -18.67 -16.16 9.41
CA VAL A 489 -17.29 -16.57 9.17
C VAL A 489 -16.75 -16.03 7.85
N SER A 490 -15.44 -15.78 7.82
CA SER A 490 -14.63 -15.50 6.63
C SER A 490 -13.13 -15.70 6.94
N GLY A 491 -12.25 -15.45 5.98
CA GLY A 491 -10.79 -15.47 6.15
C GLY A 491 -10.23 -16.77 6.70
N ILE A 492 -10.59 -17.89 6.07
CA ILE A 492 -10.20 -19.25 6.43
C ILE A 492 -8.81 -19.60 5.90
N GLN A 493 -7.94 -20.08 6.78
CA GLN A 493 -6.60 -20.55 6.42
C GLN A 493 -6.33 -21.94 6.95
N LEU A 494 -5.72 -22.78 6.12
CA LEU A 494 -5.08 -24.03 6.51
C LEU A 494 -3.59 -23.95 6.14
N VAL A 495 -2.71 -23.95 7.14
CA VAL A 495 -1.27 -23.79 6.93
C VAL A 495 -0.46 -24.89 7.62
N THR A 496 0.74 -25.16 7.14
CA THR A 496 1.69 -26.10 7.75
C THR A 496 2.29 -25.55 9.05
N GLY A 497 2.42 -26.38 10.07
CA GLY A 497 3.04 -26.04 11.35
C GLY A 497 2.04 -25.85 12.48
N ARG A 498 2.51 -25.34 13.63
CA ARG A 498 1.74 -25.27 14.88
C ARG A 498 0.93 -23.98 15.07
N TYR A 499 1.25 -22.96 14.29
CA TYR A 499 0.68 -21.62 14.42
C TYR A 499 0.14 -21.15 13.08
N PRO A 500 -1.04 -20.48 13.08
CA PRO A 500 -1.56 -19.83 11.89
C PRO A 500 -0.63 -18.68 11.46
N SER A 501 -0.58 -18.38 10.17
CA SER A 501 0.12 -17.18 9.68
C SER A 501 -0.56 -15.92 10.16
N MET A 502 0.19 -14.85 10.41
CA MET A 502 -0.39 -13.52 10.58
C MET A 502 -1.31 -13.21 9.39
N TYR A 503 -2.47 -12.63 9.68
CA TYR A 503 -3.51 -12.33 8.69
C TYR A 503 -4.01 -10.93 8.97
N GLU A 504 -3.61 -9.98 8.12
CA GLU A 504 -4.03 -8.60 8.25
C GLU A 504 -5.36 -8.39 7.53
N TRP A 505 -6.43 -8.39 8.32
CA TRP A 505 -7.79 -8.11 7.85
C TRP A 505 -7.89 -6.75 7.11
N GLN A 506 -7.18 -5.73 7.61
CA GLN A 506 -7.16 -4.39 7.02
C GLN A 506 -6.40 -4.35 5.68
N ALA A 507 -5.26 -5.03 5.58
CA ALA A 507 -4.48 -5.09 4.33
C ALA A 507 -5.24 -5.80 3.21
N GLN A 508 -5.99 -6.86 3.52
CA GLN A 508 -6.82 -7.55 2.52
C GLN A 508 -8.02 -6.73 2.04
N SER A 509 -8.65 -5.97 2.92
CA SER A 509 -9.68 -5.03 2.47
C SER A 509 -9.10 -4.05 1.45
N ALA A 510 -7.87 -3.57 1.68
CA ALA A 510 -7.15 -2.70 0.76
C ALA A 510 -6.72 -3.41 -0.55
N GLU A 511 -6.33 -4.68 -0.53
CA GLU A 511 -6.00 -5.46 -1.73
C GLU A 511 -7.23 -5.78 -2.60
N VAL A 512 -8.40 -6.00 -1.98
CA VAL A 512 -9.70 -6.09 -2.67
C VAL A 512 -10.09 -4.73 -3.28
N TYR A 513 -9.86 -3.62 -2.57
CA TYR A 513 -10.03 -2.26 -3.12
C TYR A 513 -8.99 -1.93 -4.21
N ALA A 514 -7.83 -2.59 -4.23
CA ALA A 514 -6.74 -2.37 -5.19
C ALA A 514 -6.77 -3.29 -6.42
N GLY A 515 -7.70 -4.25 -6.50
CA GLY A 515 -7.96 -5.04 -7.72
C GLY A 515 -6.89 -6.07 -8.09
N THR A 516 -6.09 -6.55 -7.14
CA THR A 516 -4.99 -7.51 -7.38
C THR A 516 -5.37 -8.98 -7.28
N MET A 517 -6.63 -9.29 -6.96
CA MET A 517 -7.16 -10.66 -6.90
C MET A 517 -7.78 -11.10 -8.25
N PRO A 518 -7.89 -12.42 -8.53
CA PRO A 518 -8.68 -12.90 -9.65
C PRO A 518 -10.15 -12.51 -9.42
N ILE A 519 -10.66 -11.63 -10.27
CA ILE A 519 -12.03 -11.13 -10.21
C ILE A 519 -12.85 -11.75 -11.34
N ASP A 520 -13.99 -12.34 -10.99
CA ASP A 520 -14.95 -12.87 -11.98
C ASP A 520 -15.71 -11.73 -12.67
N GLY A 521 -15.67 -10.50 -12.13
CA GLY A 521 -16.18 -9.32 -12.82
C GLY A 521 -15.79 -7.99 -12.16
N LEU A 522 -15.91 -6.93 -12.95
CA LEU A 522 -15.70 -5.53 -12.60
C LEU A 522 -17.00 -4.76 -12.82
N GLU A 523 -17.44 -3.99 -11.84
CA GLU A 523 -18.60 -3.09 -11.94
C GLU A 523 -18.13 -1.63 -11.92
N PHE A 524 -18.69 -0.80 -12.79
CA PHE A 524 -18.33 0.60 -12.97
C PHE A 524 -19.56 1.51 -12.79
N GLY A 525 -19.34 2.65 -12.12
CA GLY A 525 -20.30 3.75 -12.08
C GLY A 525 -21.57 3.51 -11.25
N ASN A 526 -21.48 2.82 -10.10
CA ASN A 526 -22.64 2.47 -9.24
C ASN A 526 -23.71 1.68 -10.01
N SER A 527 -23.39 0.47 -10.47
CA SER A 527 -24.33 -0.44 -11.18
C SER A 527 -24.75 0.00 -12.57
N HIS A 528 -23.99 0.92 -13.17
CA HIS A 528 -24.26 1.43 -14.50
C HIS A 528 -23.55 0.63 -15.60
N GLY A 529 -22.47 -0.10 -15.27
CA GLY A 529 -21.75 -0.97 -16.20
C GLY A 529 -21.07 -2.14 -15.50
N LEU A 530 -20.92 -3.27 -16.19
CA LEU A 530 -20.19 -4.45 -15.73
C LEU A 530 -19.40 -5.11 -16.85
N ILE A 531 -18.29 -5.76 -16.48
CA ILE A 531 -17.53 -6.71 -17.30
C ILE A 531 -17.29 -7.95 -16.45
N GLN A 532 -17.83 -9.11 -16.82
CA GLN A 532 -17.69 -10.34 -16.03
C GLN A 532 -17.46 -11.58 -16.90
N VAL A 533 -16.93 -12.65 -16.32
CA VAL A 533 -16.86 -13.97 -16.95
C VAL A 533 -18.28 -14.49 -17.12
N ALA A 534 -18.66 -14.85 -18.35
CA ALA A 534 -19.99 -15.34 -18.65
C ALA A 534 -20.24 -16.70 -17.98
N LYS A 535 -21.52 -17.07 -17.80
CA LYS A 535 -21.94 -18.33 -17.16
C LYS A 535 -21.35 -19.58 -17.84
N ASP A 536 -21.05 -19.50 -19.13
CA ASP A 536 -20.41 -20.58 -19.90
C ASP A 536 -18.91 -20.76 -19.61
N ARG A 537 -18.29 -19.82 -18.90
CA ARG A 537 -16.84 -19.75 -18.58
C ARG A 537 -15.89 -19.78 -19.78
N THR A 538 -16.41 -19.50 -20.96
CA THR A 538 -15.67 -19.42 -22.23
C THR A 538 -15.74 -18.03 -22.87
N THR A 539 -16.68 -17.20 -22.43
CA THR A 539 -16.88 -15.83 -22.91
C THR A 539 -16.93 -14.82 -21.76
N PHE A 540 -16.94 -13.51 -22.09
CA PHE A 540 -17.12 -12.42 -21.13
C PHE A 540 -18.42 -11.66 -21.45
N ASP A 541 -19.21 -11.38 -20.42
CA ASP A 541 -20.37 -10.50 -20.50
C ASP A 541 -19.93 -9.06 -20.29
N ILE A 542 -20.35 -8.16 -21.19
CA ILE A 542 -20.25 -6.71 -21.02
C ILE A 542 -21.67 -6.18 -21.02
N GLY A 543 -22.10 -5.51 -19.95
CA GLY A 543 -23.50 -5.10 -19.78
C GLY A 543 -23.68 -3.91 -18.85
N GLY A 544 -24.91 -3.42 -18.73
CA GLY A 544 -25.26 -2.27 -17.87
C GLY A 544 -26.28 -1.33 -18.52
N THR A 545 -26.53 -0.21 -17.86
CA THR A 545 -27.41 0.87 -18.36
C THR A 545 -26.67 1.88 -19.25
N LEU A 546 -25.34 1.79 -19.32
CA LEU A 546 -24.50 2.66 -20.15
C LEU A 546 -24.26 2.05 -21.54
N GLU A 547 -24.19 2.93 -22.54
CA GLU A 547 -23.71 2.56 -23.88
C GLU A 547 -22.22 2.23 -23.85
N THR A 548 -21.84 1.11 -24.47
CA THR A 548 -20.43 0.75 -24.65
C THR A 548 -19.89 1.45 -25.89
N ARG A 549 -18.99 2.44 -25.70
CA ARG A 549 -18.36 3.21 -26.79
C ARG A 549 -16.88 2.87 -26.93
N PHE A 550 -16.46 2.49 -28.14
CA PHE A 550 -15.06 2.36 -28.51
C PHE A 550 -14.54 3.70 -29.05
N HIS A 551 -13.53 4.29 -28.40
CA HIS A 551 -12.98 5.61 -28.79
C HIS A 551 -12.00 5.56 -29.98
N ASN A 552 -11.59 4.36 -30.40
CA ASN A 552 -10.72 4.14 -31.56
C ASN A 552 -11.44 3.33 -32.63
N ASN A 553 -10.98 3.46 -33.89
CA ASN A 553 -11.53 2.71 -35.03
C ASN A 553 -11.42 1.20 -34.77
N ILE A 554 -12.56 0.49 -34.83
CA ILE A 554 -12.59 -0.97 -34.94
C ILE A 554 -11.92 -1.31 -36.27
N ARG A 555 -10.75 -1.97 -36.24
CA ARG A 555 -10.05 -2.35 -37.47
C ARG A 555 -10.95 -3.30 -38.27
N ALA A 556 -11.30 -2.89 -39.49
CA ALA A 556 -12.23 -3.54 -40.42
C ALA A 556 -11.83 -4.96 -40.90
N ALA A 557 -10.83 -5.58 -40.27
CA ALA A 557 -10.41 -6.95 -40.53
C ALA A 557 -10.72 -7.90 -39.36
N LYS A 558 -11.13 -7.39 -38.19
CA LYS A 558 -11.30 -8.19 -36.97
C LYS A 558 -12.73 -8.25 -36.41
N GLY A 559 -13.65 -7.40 -36.88
CA GLY A 559 -15.07 -7.42 -36.48
C GLY A 559 -15.30 -7.24 -34.96
N VAL A 560 -16.57 -7.28 -34.55
CA VAL A 560 -16.97 -7.43 -33.15
C VAL A 560 -17.73 -8.75 -33.03
N SER A 561 -17.23 -9.65 -32.18
CA SER A 561 -17.87 -10.93 -31.88
C SER A 561 -18.83 -10.73 -30.70
N ILE A 562 -20.12 -10.93 -30.91
CA ILE A 562 -21.18 -10.68 -29.91
C ILE A 562 -21.68 -11.97 -29.23
N GLY A 563 -20.97 -13.09 -29.40
CA GLY A 563 -21.27 -14.36 -28.73
C GLY A 563 -22.46 -15.12 -29.32
N GLY A 564 -22.49 -16.44 -29.11
CA GLY A 564 -23.53 -17.37 -29.59
C GLY A 564 -23.81 -18.50 -28.60
N ASN A 565 -25.01 -19.08 -28.65
CA ASN A 565 -25.49 -20.08 -27.68
C ASN A 565 -25.01 -21.52 -28.00
N PRO A 566 -25.27 -22.52 -27.11
CA PRO A 566 -24.83 -23.91 -27.29
C PRO A 566 -25.50 -24.71 -28.41
N PHE A 567 -26.50 -24.15 -29.12
CA PHE A 567 -27.37 -24.89 -30.06
C PHE A 567 -27.32 -24.35 -31.50
N GLN A 568 -26.08 -24.13 -31.98
CA GLN A 568 -25.71 -23.82 -33.37
C GLN A 568 -25.71 -22.34 -33.76
N SER A 569 -24.53 -21.75 -33.56
CA SER A 569 -23.92 -20.58 -34.23
C SER A 569 -24.64 -19.25 -34.02
N TRP A 570 -23.93 -18.11 -33.99
CA TRP A 570 -24.31 -16.76 -34.48
C TRP A 570 -23.45 -15.67 -33.80
N GLY A 571 -23.32 -14.52 -34.46
CA GLY A 571 -22.91 -13.27 -33.81
C GLY A 571 -21.58 -12.65 -34.25
N HIS A 572 -21.29 -12.58 -35.56
CA HIS A 572 -20.20 -11.72 -36.06
C HIS A 572 -20.81 -10.56 -36.84
N ILE A 573 -20.54 -9.33 -36.38
CA ILE A 573 -20.80 -8.12 -37.15
C ILE A 573 -19.46 -7.64 -37.72
N HIS A 574 -19.35 -7.67 -39.04
CA HIS A 574 -18.15 -7.22 -39.74
C HIS A 574 -18.46 -5.98 -40.56
N PHE A 575 -17.93 -4.84 -40.12
CA PHE A 575 -18.02 -3.57 -40.84
C PHE A 575 -16.99 -3.54 -41.95
N ARG A 576 -17.43 -3.26 -43.18
CA ARG A 576 -16.53 -3.18 -44.35
C ARG A 576 -17.03 -2.11 -45.33
N ASP A 577 -16.08 -1.43 -45.95
CA ASP A 577 -16.30 -0.67 -47.17
C ASP A 577 -16.01 -1.58 -48.38
N GLY A 578 -17.01 -1.80 -49.22
CA GLY A 578 -16.93 -2.72 -50.36
C GLY A 578 -17.77 -2.26 -51.54
N ASN A 579 -17.80 -3.02 -52.63
CA ASN A 579 -18.47 -2.65 -53.90
C ASN A 579 -19.99 -2.39 -53.79
N LEU A 580 -20.61 -2.68 -52.64
CA LEU A 580 -22.03 -2.44 -52.35
C LEU A 580 -22.26 -1.25 -51.39
N GLY A 581 -21.23 -0.45 -51.11
CA GLY A 581 -21.27 0.69 -50.20
C GLY A 581 -20.83 0.37 -48.77
N VAL A 582 -20.95 1.36 -47.88
CA VAL A 582 -20.66 1.20 -46.45
C VAL A 582 -21.78 0.39 -45.81
N GLY A 583 -21.42 -0.71 -45.15
CA GLY A 583 -22.40 -1.59 -44.52
C GLY A 583 -21.77 -2.57 -43.55
N PHE A 584 -22.58 -3.49 -43.06
CA PHE A 584 -22.13 -4.55 -42.16
C PHE A 584 -22.63 -5.92 -42.61
N TYR A 585 -21.76 -6.92 -42.46
CA TYR A 585 -22.14 -8.31 -42.65
C TYR A 585 -22.61 -8.92 -41.33
N VAL A 586 -23.73 -9.64 -41.38
CA VAL A 586 -24.25 -10.47 -40.28
C VAL A 586 -24.16 -11.93 -40.71
N HIS A 587 -23.54 -12.77 -39.88
CA HIS A 587 -23.50 -14.22 -40.10
C HIS A 587 -24.62 -14.93 -39.32
N ASN A 588 -25.53 -15.60 -40.04
CA ASN A 588 -26.56 -16.46 -39.45
C ASN A 588 -26.41 -17.92 -39.93
N ALA A 589 -27.37 -18.79 -39.60
CA ALA A 589 -27.35 -20.21 -40.00
C ALA A 589 -27.35 -20.45 -41.53
N ASN A 590 -27.72 -19.44 -42.32
CA ASN A 590 -27.78 -19.47 -43.78
C ASN A 590 -26.60 -18.75 -44.45
N GLY A 591 -25.59 -18.32 -43.68
CA GLY A 591 -24.36 -17.71 -44.15
C GLY A 591 -24.25 -16.21 -43.88
N TRP A 592 -23.40 -15.54 -44.65
CA TRP A 592 -23.15 -14.09 -44.52
C TRP A 592 -24.17 -13.27 -45.31
N HIS A 593 -24.78 -12.30 -44.64
CA HIS A 593 -25.73 -11.37 -45.22
C HIS A 593 -25.23 -9.94 -45.08
N PHE A 594 -25.17 -9.20 -46.18
CA PHE A 594 -24.77 -7.78 -46.20
C PHE A 594 -25.98 -6.88 -45.95
N ASN A 595 -25.84 -5.92 -45.03
CA ASN A 595 -26.80 -4.84 -44.81
C ASN A 595 -26.11 -3.51 -45.10
N ALA A 596 -26.63 -2.78 -46.09
CA ALA A 596 -26.15 -1.44 -46.42
C ALA A 596 -26.60 -0.44 -45.33
N LEU A 597 -25.71 0.49 -44.97
CA LEU A 597 -26.05 1.63 -44.12
C LEU A 597 -26.42 2.80 -45.04
N GLY A 598 -27.72 2.98 -45.30
CA GLY A 598 -28.26 4.00 -46.20
C GLY A 598 -29.63 3.64 -46.72
#